data_AF-A0A2R4FIJ9-F1
#
_entry.id   AF-A0A2R4FIJ9-F1
#
_cell.length_a   1.000
_cell.length_b   1.000
_cell.length_c   1.000
_cell.angle_alpha   90.00
_cell.angle_beta   90.00
_cell.angle_gamma   90.00
#
_symmetry.space_group_name_H-M   'P 1'
#
loop_
_entity.id
_entity.type
_entity.pdbx_description
1 polymer ?
#
loop_
_entity_poly.entity_id
_entity_poly.type
_entity_poly.pdbx_seq_one_letter_code
_entity_poly.pdbx_strand_id
1 'polypeptide(L)'
;MSFDLIVWALGAGAADEDVRAAHGRCRQGVHAEGSPDRRISAFYRAITAGYPDRPGPGTPWAVTPLHVAADHVEMKLDESCADQVLLDIERLAAQHGLMLLDPQDGSVYPPPTPVNG
;
A
#
# COMPACT_ATOMS: atom_id res chain seq x y z
N MET A 1 -14.25 -4.65 -13.22
CA MET A 1 -13.39 -5.52 -12.40
C MET A 1 -12.41 -4.63 -11.66
N SER A 2 -11.66 -5.18 -10.71
CA SER A 2 -10.77 -4.42 -9.84
C SER A 2 -9.64 -5.32 -9.36
N PHE A 3 -8.54 -4.71 -8.94
CA PHE A 3 -7.40 -5.41 -8.35
C PHE A 3 -6.92 -4.65 -7.11
N ASP A 4 -6.15 -5.31 -6.27
CA ASP A 4 -5.73 -4.78 -4.98
C ASP A 4 -4.22 -4.53 -4.97
N LEU A 5 -3.79 -3.43 -4.37
CA LEU A 5 -2.40 -3.18 -4.01
C LEU A 5 -2.32 -2.84 -2.52
N ILE A 6 -1.34 -3.37 -1.81
CA ILE A 6 -1.22 -3.20 -0.36
C ILE A 6 0.19 -2.72 -0.01
N VAL A 7 0.29 -1.57 0.67
CA VAL A 7 1.57 -1.11 1.22
C VAL A 7 1.70 -1.50 2.68
N TRP A 8 2.87 -1.98 3.08
CA TRP A 8 3.17 -2.48 4.42
C TRP A 8 4.33 -1.75 5.08
N ALA A 9 4.15 -1.36 6.34
CA ALA A 9 5.15 -0.78 7.21
C ALA A 9 5.75 -1.84 8.13
N LEU A 10 6.55 -2.74 7.57
CA LEU A 10 7.31 -3.72 8.36
C LEU A 10 8.62 -3.12 8.90
N GLY A 11 9.27 -3.88 9.79
CA GLY A 11 10.58 -3.55 10.33
C GLY A 11 11.66 -3.49 9.23
N ALA A 12 12.74 -2.76 9.51
CA ALA A 12 13.87 -2.69 8.59
C ALA A 12 14.44 -4.10 8.32
N GLY A 13 14.70 -4.42 7.04
CA GLY A 13 15.20 -5.73 6.64
C GLY A 13 14.14 -6.83 6.52
N ALA A 14 12.85 -6.50 6.61
CA ALA A 14 11.78 -7.46 6.35
C ALA A 14 11.93 -8.10 4.96
N ALA A 15 11.80 -9.42 4.92
CA ALA A 15 11.80 -10.18 3.68
C ALA A 15 10.39 -10.27 3.09
N ASP A 16 10.30 -10.66 1.82
CA ASP A 16 9.02 -10.82 1.12
C ASP A 16 8.07 -11.80 1.83
N GLU A 17 8.63 -12.81 2.49
CA GLU A 17 7.88 -13.79 3.28
C GLU A 17 7.23 -13.18 4.53
N ASP A 18 7.86 -12.17 5.15
CA ASP A 18 7.27 -11.44 6.28
C ASP A 18 6.05 -10.63 5.83
N VAL A 19 6.11 -10.05 4.64
CA VAL A 19 4.99 -9.31 4.03
C VAL A 19 3.83 -10.25 3.73
N ARG A 20 4.11 -11.39 3.11
CA ARG A 20 3.08 -12.42 2.85
C ARG A 20 2.48 -12.96 4.15
N ALA A 21 3.29 -13.17 5.18
CA ALA A 21 2.81 -13.60 6.49
C ALA A 21 1.95 -12.53 7.18
N ALA A 22 2.33 -11.25 7.09
CA ALA A 22 1.55 -10.13 7.60
C ALA A 22 0.19 -10.01 6.90
N HIS A 23 0.17 -10.11 5.57
CA HIS A 23 -1.06 -10.13 4.79
C HIS A 23 -1.95 -11.34 5.15
N GLY A 24 -1.36 -12.53 5.31
CA GLY A 24 -2.08 -13.72 5.77
C GLY A 24 -2.78 -13.53 7.12
N ARG A 25 -2.11 -12.89 8.09
CA ARG A 25 -2.70 -12.54 9.39
C ARG A 25 -3.83 -11.51 9.26
N CYS A 26 -3.63 -10.47 8.45
CA CYS A 26 -4.65 -9.46 8.19
C CYS A 26 -5.94 -10.08 7.61
N ARG A 27 -5.82 -11.02 6.67
CA ARG A 27 -6.99 -11.76 6.13
C ARG A 27 -7.72 -12.62 7.16
N GLN A 28 -7.09 -12.92 8.29
CA GLN A 28 -7.70 -13.63 9.43
C GLN A 28 -8.28 -12.64 10.47
N GLY A 29 -8.26 -11.34 10.20
CA GLY A 29 -8.70 -10.29 11.12
C GLY A 29 -7.68 -9.96 12.22
N VAL A 30 -6.43 -10.43 12.08
CA VAL A 30 -5.35 -10.14 13.02
C VAL A 30 -4.54 -8.95 12.51
N HIS A 31 -4.72 -7.81 13.16
CA HIS A 31 -4.06 -6.55 12.84
C HIS A 31 -3.08 -6.14 13.93
N ALA A 32 -2.05 -5.37 13.57
CA ALA A 32 -1.21 -4.71 14.57
C ALA A 32 -2.04 -3.74 15.41
N GLU A 33 -1.92 -3.83 16.74
CA GLU A 33 -2.56 -2.89 17.65
C GLU A 33 -1.74 -1.59 17.77
N GLY A 34 -2.43 -0.46 17.98
CA GLY A 34 -1.81 0.81 18.33
C GLY A 34 -2.05 1.93 17.32
N SER A 35 -1.24 2.98 17.44
CA SER A 35 -1.31 4.13 16.53
C SER A 35 -0.71 3.78 15.17
N PRO A 36 -1.25 4.34 14.06
CA PRO A 36 -0.68 4.11 12.73
C PRO A 36 0.80 4.49 12.64
N ASP A 37 1.57 3.64 11.96
CA ASP A 37 2.95 3.93 11.61
C ASP A 37 2.99 5.26 10.84
N ARG A 38 3.98 6.10 11.17
CA ARG A 38 4.13 7.42 10.54
C ARG A 38 4.32 7.32 9.03
N ARG A 39 4.92 6.23 8.54
CA ARG A 39 5.09 5.94 7.11
C ARG A 39 3.75 5.67 6.43
N ILE A 40 2.87 4.90 7.08
CA ILE A 40 1.49 4.66 6.61
C ILE A 40 0.71 5.97 6.54
N SER A 41 0.76 6.75 7.62
CA SER A 41 0.09 8.06 7.67
C SER A 41 0.61 9.02 6.58
N ALA A 42 1.92 9.02 6.33
CA ALA A 42 2.54 9.86 5.30
C ALA A 42 2.16 9.41 3.89
N PHE A 43 2.21 8.11 3.61
CA PHE A 43 1.79 7.53 2.33
C PHE A 43 0.33 7.83 2.05
N TYR A 44 -0.57 7.54 3.00
CA TYR A 44 -2.01 7.76 2.84
C TYR A 44 -2.31 9.24 2.51
N ARG A 45 -1.68 10.18 3.23
CA ARG A 45 -1.84 11.61 2.95
C ARG A 45 -1.32 11.99 1.56
N ALA A 46 -0.20 11.42 1.12
CA ALA A 46 0.41 11.74 -0.16
C ALA A 46 -0.41 11.20 -1.34
N ILE A 47 -0.84 9.93 -1.29
CA ILE A 47 -1.62 9.32 -2.37
C ILE A 47 -2.99 9.99 -2.49
N THR A 48 -3.64 10.31 -1.36
CA THR A 48 -4.97 10.93 -1.37
C THR A 48 -4.97 12.41 -1.73
N ALA A 49 -3.81 13.07 -1.69
CA ALA A 49 -3.65 14.43 -2.22
C ALA A 49 -3.73 14.45 -3.76
N GLY A 50 -3.21 13.42 -4.43
CA GLY A 50 -3.32 13.26 -5.89
C GLY A 50 -4.61 12.57 -6.33
N TYR A 51 -5.06 11.59 -5.55
CA TYR A 51 -6.19 10.72 -5.85
C TYR A 51 -7.16 10.67 -4.65
N PRO A 52 -8.09 11.63 -4.53
CA PRO A 52 -8.91 11.79 -3.33
C PRO A 52 -9.65 10.50 -2.92
N ASP A 53 -9.59 10.16 -1.63
CA ASP A 53 -10.30 9.03 -1.03
C ASP A 53 -11.80 9.33 -0.83
N ARG A 54 -12.50 9.49 -1.95
CA ARG A 54 -13.93 9.72 -2.02
C ARG A 54 -14.45 9.32 -3.39
N PRO A 55 -15.73 8.93 -3.52
CA PRO A 55 -16.31 8.63 -4.81
C PRO A 55 -16.31 9.88 -5.69
N GLY A 56 -16.07 9.69 -6.98
CA GLY A 56 -16.12 10.78 -7.96
C GLY A 56 -15.72 10.33 -9.37
N PRO A 57 -16.07 11.11 -10.40
CA PRO A 57 -15.65 10.80 -11.77
C PRO A 57 -14.12 10.76 -11.88
N GLY A 58 -13.59 9.72 -12.52
CA GLY A 58 -12.14 9.58 -12.74
C GLY A 58 -11.33 9.24 -11.49
N THR A 59 -11.98 8.84 -10.38
CA THR A 59 -11.25 8.23 -9.27
C THR A 59 -10.62 6.91 -9.71
N PRO A 60 -9.36 6.60 -9.33
CA PRO A 60 -8.79 5.29 -9.60
C PRO A 60 -9.29 4.21 -8.64
N TRP A 61 -10.03 4.59 -7.59
CA TRP A 61 -10.49 3.69 -6.54
C TRP A 61 -11.79 3.00 -6.92
N ALA A 62 -11.76 1.68 -7.00
CA ALA A 62 -12.97 0.86 -7.14
C ALA A 62 -13.76 0.80 -5.82
N VAL A 63 -13.10 0.99 -4.67
CA VAL A 63 -13.73 1.09 -3.36
C VAL A 63 -13.14 2.27 -2.58
N THR A 64 -14.03 3.07 -2.00
CA THR A 64 -13.71 4.12 -1.02
C THR A 64 -14.64 3.98 0.19
N PRO A 65 -14.19 4.23 1.42
CA PRO A 65 -12.84 4.68 1.77
C PRO A 65 -11.78 3.58 1.56
N LEU A 66 -10.52 3.97 1.40
CA LEU A 66 -9.39 3.04 1.40
C LEU A 66 -9.31 2.33 2.76
N HIS A 67 -8.86 1.08 2.77
CA HIS A 67 -8.66 0.35 4.02
C HIS A 67 -7.33 0.76 4.63
N VAL A 68 -7.38 1.51 5.74
CA VAL A 68 -6.20 1.99 6.46
C VAL A 68 -6.14 1.35 7.84
N ALA A 69 -5.07 0.61 8.09
CA ALA A 69 -4.77 0.01 9.39
C ALA A 69 -3.51 0.64 10.01
N ALA A 70 -3.08 0.13 11.16
CA ALA A 70 -1.91 0.67 11.84
C ALA A 70 -0.61 0.48 11.04
N ASP A 71 -0.49 -0.60 10.27
CA ASP A 71 0.73 -1.06 9.61
C ASP A 71 0.58 -1.20 8.08
N HIS A 72 -0.61 -0.96 7.52
CA HIS A 72 -0.82 -1.06 6.07
C HIS A 72 -1.93 -0.16 5.55
N VAL A 73 -1.90 0.07 4.23
CA VAL A 73 -3.03 0.59 3.45
C VAL A 73 -3.31 -0.41 2.34
N GLU A 74 -4.55 -0.89 2.27
CA GLU A 74 -5.06 -1.68 1.15
C GLU A 74 -5.88 -0.76 0.24
N MET A 75 -5.50 -0.79 -1.05
CA MET A 75 -6.07 0.03 -2.11
C MET A 75 -6.71 -0.88 -3.14
N LYS A 76 -8.02 -0.70 -3.36
CA LYS A 76 -8.76 -1.43 -4.40
C LYS A 76 -8.92 -0.54 -5.62
N LEU A 77 -8.19 -0.86 -6.68
CA LEU A 77 -8.13 -0.07 -7.91
C LEU A 77 -9.15 -0.55 -8.94
N ASP A 78 -9.69 0.40 -9.69
CA ASP A 78 -10.43 0.10 -10.90
C ASP A 78 -9.46 -0.41 -11.98
N GLU A 79 -9.84 -1.47 -12.69
CA GLU A 79 -9.00 -2.05 -13.76
C GLU A 79 -8.68 -1.07 -14.89
N SER A 80 -9.47 -0.02 -15.06
CA SER A 80 -9.26 1.05 -16.04
C SER A 80 -8.46 2.23 -15.52
N CYS A 81 -7.95 2.17 -14.28
CA CYS A 81 -7.12 3.24 -13.74
C CYS A 81 -5.88 3.45 -14.61
N ALA A 82 -5.43 4.70 -14.76
CA ALA A 82 -4.27 4.99 -15.57
C ALA A 82 -3.00 4.39 -14.94
N ASP A 83 -2.09 3.85 -15.76
CA ASP A 83 -0.79 3.30 -15.33
C ASP A 83 0.00 4.27 -14.42
N GLN A 84 -0.18 5.57 -14.61
CA GLN A 84 0.43 6.62 -13.78
C GLN A 84 0.08 6.48 -12.29
N VAL A 85 -1.11 5.97 -11.96
CA VAL A 85 -1.53 5.72 -10.59
C VAL A 85 -0.65 4.64 -9.95
N LEU A 86 -0.32 3.59 -10.70
CA LEU A 86 0.54 2.49 -10.25
C LEU A 86 1.97 2.99 -9.99
N LEU A 87 2.50 3.77 -10.94
CA LEU A 87 3.82 4.40 -10.82
C LEU A 87 3.89 5.34 -9.60
N ASP A 88 2.81 6.07 -9.30
CA ASP A 88 2.74 6.92 -8.12
C ASP A 88 2.67 6.12 -6.82
N ILE A 89 1.93 5.01 -6.79
CA ILE A 89 1.89 4.09 -5.64
C ILE A 89 3.27 3.53 -5.37
N GLU A 90 3.94 2.97 -6.37
CA GLU A 90 5.31 2.44 -6.26
C GLU A 90 6.29 3.50 -5.77
N ARG A 91 6.28 4.68 -6.40
CA ARG A 91 7.15 5.80 -6.04
C ARG A 91 6.91 6.26 -4.61
N LEU A 92 5.65 6.41 -4.18
CA LEU A 92 5.31 6.85 -2.83
C LEU A 92 5.64 5.77 -1.79
N ALA A 93 5.44 4.49 -2.10
CA ALA A 93 5.84 3.38 -1.24
C ALA A 93 7.36 3.41 -1.03
N ALA A 94 8.13 3.53 -2.10
CA ALA A 94 9.58 3.67 -2.07
C ALA A 94 10.03 4.89 -1.22
N GLN A 95 9.43 6.06 -1.45
CA GLN A 95 9.75 7.30 -0.72
C GLN A 95 9.52 7.19 0.79
N HIS A 96 8.55 6.38 1.20
CA HIS A 96 8.21 6.18 2.61
C HIS A 96 8.80 4.91 3.22
N GLY A 97 9.63 4.16 2.48
CA GLY A 97 10.24 2.92 2.98
C GLY A 97 9.21 1.85 3.32
N LEU A 98 8.21 1.70 2.46
CA LEU A 98 7.12 0.71 2.56
C LEU A 98 7.35 -0.43 1.55
N MET A 99 6.95 -1.64 1.94
CA MET A 99 6.90 -2.78 1.05
C MET A 99 5.58 -2.73 0.27
N LEU A 100 5.60 -2.89 -1.05
CA LEU A 100 4.38 -3.01 -1.86
C LEU A 100 4.10 -4.47 -2.17
N LEU A 101 2.91 -4.93 -1.84
CA LEU A 101 2.41 -6.28 -2.15
C LEU A 101 1.37 -6.21 -3.25
N ASP A 102 1.57 -7.03 -4.28
CA ASP A 102 0.52 -7.46 -5.21
C ASP A 102 -0.03 -8.81 -4.71
N PRO A 103 -1.25 -8.87 -4.15
CA PRO A 103 -1.83 -10.10 -3.67
C PRO A 103 -2.42 -10.97 -4.80
N GLN A 104 -2.46 -10.52 -6.05
CA GLN A 104 -2.93 -11.31 -7.18
C GLN A 104 -1.93 -12.42 -7.56
N ASP A 105 -0.64 -12.12 -7.51
CA ASP A 105 0.44 -13.09 -7.80
C ASP A 105 1.38 -13.34 -6.61
N GLY A 106 1.26 -12.56 -5.54
CA GLY A 106 2.09 -12.66 -4.34
C GLY A 106 3.45 -11.96 -4.46
N SER A 107 3.66 -11.17 -5.51
CA SER A 107 4.85 -10.36 -5.74
C SER A 107 4.98 -9.29 -4.66
N VAL A 108 6.21 -9.12 -4.17
CA VAL A 108 6.56 -8.11 -3.18
C VAL A 108 7.66 -7.24 -3.74
N TYR A 109 7.45 -5.93 -3.70
CA TYR A 109 8.39 -4.92 -4.17
C TYR A 109 8.96 -4.18 -2.96
N PRO A 110 10.22 -4.45 -2.58
CA PRO A 110 10.86 -3.75 -1.48
C PRO A 110 11.16 -2.28 -1.85
N PRO A 111 11.23 -1.38 -0.86
CA PRO A 111 11.71 -0.03 -1.12
C PRO A 111 13.19 -0.09 -1.57
N PRO A 112 13.66 0.85 -2.41
CA PRO A 112 15.04 0.89 -2.85
C PRO A 112 15.99 0.93 -1.65
N THR A 113 17.03 0.10 -1.64
CA THR A 113 18.08 0.21 -0.64
C THR A 113 18.79 1.56 -0.83
N PRO A 114 18.97 2.38 0.21
CA PRO A 114 19.80 3.56 0.11
C PRO A 114 21.19 3.12 -0.34
N VAL A 115 21.61 3.55 -1.53
CA VAL A 115 23.01 3.42 -1.95
C VAL A 115 23.81 4.35 -1.03
N ASN A 116 24.46 3.79 -0.01
CA ASN A 116 25.45 4.53 0.76
C ASN A 116 26.58 4.90 -0.22
N GLY A 117 26.63 6.16 -0.62
CA GLY A 117 27.76 6.76 -1.33
C GLY A 117 28.94 7.05 -0.39
#